data_AF-A0A1Y2KUX3-F1
#
_entry.id   AF-A0A1Y2KUX3-F1
#
_cell.length_a   1.000
_cell.length_b   1.000
_cell.length_c   1.000
_cell.angle_alpha   90.00
_cell.angle_beta   90.00
_cell.angle_gamma   90.00
#
_symmetry.space_group_name_H-M   'P 1'
#
loop_
_entity.id
_entity.type
_entity.pdbx_description
1 polymer ?
#
loop_
_entity_poly.entity_id
_entity_poly.type
_entity_poly.pdbx_seq_one_letter_code
_entity_poly.pdbx_strand_id
1 'polypeptide(L)'
;TGDNYFIGKRKKKTDGVRFVQILMENYNYLSQIKYLSNAQKAFLLDLVPYVEFKTNILIERPEEDLEEISENAASPSYLAKKLGRERAKVSKMMNELMKLGILAVAETGMTTEDGRVCTSRTWFVNPNIMCCSARDDVDKATQRIFRRSLKNFKVEGSSKKHNLPIYLF
;
A
#
# COMPACT_ATOMS: atom_id res chain seq x y z
N THR A 1 8.61 -51.13 19.95
CA THR A 1 9.23 -49.80 20.10
C THR A 1 9.15 -49.12 18.74
N GLY A 2 8.19 -48.22 18.56
CA GLY A 2 7.99 -47.48 17.31
C GLY A 2 8.72 -46.15 17.42
N ASP A 3 9.78 -46.00 16.63
CA ASP A 3 10.71 -44.88 16.71
C ASP A 3 10.01 -43.53 16.43
N ASN A 4 10.24 -42.57 17.31
CA ASN A 4 9.81 -41.17 17.14
C ASN A 4 10.70 -40.48 16.09
N TYR A 5 10.32 -40.52 14.82
CA TYR A 5 11.01 -39.76 13.77
C TYR A 5 10.47 -38.32 13.68
N PHE A 6 11.37 -37.33 13.72
CA PHE A 6 11.06 -35.94 13.40
C PHE A 6 11.50 -35.62 11.96
N ILE A 7 10.53 -35.33 11.08
CA ILE A 7 10.81 -34.85 9.72
C ILE A 7 10.73 -33.31 9.75
N GLY A 8 11.88 -32.66 9.89
CA GLY A 8 12.01 -31.21 9.83
C GLY A 8 12.40 -30.74 8.42
N LYS A 9 11.69 -29.73 7.89
CA LYS A 9 12.12 -29.05 6.66
C LYS A 9 13.01 -27.86 7.04
N ARG A 10 14.24 -27.82 6.51
CA ARG A 10 15.15 -26.69 6.72
C ARG A 10 14.54 -25.42 6.11
N LYS A 11 14.42 -24.37 6.92
CA LYS A 11 14.02 -23.03 6.48
C LYS A 11 14.97 -22.57 5.36
N LYS A 12 14.43 -22.22 4.20
CA LYS A 12 15.23 -21.71 3.08
C LYS A 12 15.77 -20.33 3.44
N LYS A 13 16.91 -19.94 2.87
CA LYS A 13 17.45 -18.58 3.02
C LYS A 13 16.47 -17.49 2.57
N THR A 14 15.55 -17.83 1.68
CA THR A 14 14.51 -16.93 1.15
C THR A 14 13.29 -16.82 2.06
N ASP A 15 13.16 -17.69 3.07
CA ASP A 15 11.99 -17.71 3.94
C ASP A 15 12.05 -16.50 4.89
N GLY A 16 11.20 -15.51 4.63
CA GLY A 16 11.16 -14.23 5.35
C GLY A 16 11.41 -13.01 4.47
N VAL A 17 11.90 -13.20 3.24
CA VAL A 17 12.02 -12.11 2.26
C VAL A 17 10.63 -11.59 1.92
N ARG A 18 10.40 -10.31 2.21
CA ARG A 18 9.15 -9.62 1.90
C ARG A 18 9.26 -8.99 0.53
N PHE A 19 8.23 -9.16 -0.27
CA PHE A 19 8.12 -8.53 -1.58
C PHE A 19 6.67 -8.14 -1.84
N VAL A 20 6.51 -7.07 -2.62
CA VAL A 20 5.21 -6.61 -3.07
C VAL A 20 4.90 -7.25 -4.42
N GLN A 21 3.74 -7.88 -4.54
CA GLN A 21 3.22 -8.44 -5.78
C GLN A 21 2.34 -7.43 -6.50
N ILE A 22 2.57 -7.21 -7.79
CA ILE A 22 1.72 -6.34 -8.63
C ILE A 22 0.72 -7.22 -9.38
N LEU A 23 -0.58 -6.87 -9.33
CA LEU A 23 -1.59 -7.55 -10.15
C LEU A 23 -1.45 -7.10 -11.61
N MET A 24 -0.77 -7.92 -12.39
CA MET A 24 -0.36 -7.57 -13.76
C MET A 24 -1.53 -7.17 -14.65
N GLU A 25 -2.65 -7.91 -14.61
CA GLU A 25 -3.84 -7.60 -15.41
C GLU A 25 -4.43 -6.23 -15.06
N ASN A 26 -4.55 -5.94 -13.76
CA ASN A 26 -5.07 -4.66 -13.29
C ASN A 26 -4.13 -3.51 -13.64
N TYR A 27 -2.82 -3.67 -13.39
CA TYR A 27 -1.83 -2.65 -13.70
C TYR A 27 -1.75 -2.35 -15.20
N ASN A 28 -1.78 -3.40 -16.04
CA ASN A 28 -1.79 -3.26 -17.49
C ASN A 28 -3.07 -2.54 -17.95
N TYR A 29 -4.23 -2.96 -17.45
CA TYR A 29 -5.51 -2.33 -17.79
C TYR A 29 -5.54 -0.83 -17.45
N LEU A 30 -5.15 -0.47 -16.23
CA LEU A 30 -5.06 0.94 -15.80
C LEU A 30 -4.07 1.74 -16.65
N SER A 31 -2.99 1.10 -17.10
CA SER A 31 -2.02 1.72 -18.02
C SER A 31 -2.59 1.95 -19.42
N GLN A 32 -3.32 0.97 -19.97
CA GLN A 32 -3.93 1.05 -21.30
C GLN A 32 -4.98 2.17 -21.39
N ILE A 33 -5.81 2.31 -20.35
CA ILE A 33 -6.82 3.37 -20.29
C ILE A 33 -6.25 4.72 -19.80
N LYS A 34 -4.92 4.79 -19.58
CA LYS A 34 -4.21 5.99 -19.09
C LYS A 34 -4.78 6.54 -17.78
N TYR A 35 -5.24 5.66 -16.89
CA TYR A 35 -5.81 6.05 -15.60
C TYR A 35 -4.76 6.64 -14.64
N LEU A 36 -3.51 6.16 -14.75
CA LEU A 36 -2.37 6.66 -13.99
C LEU A 36 -1.36 7.34 -14.91
N SER A 37 -0.85 8.49 -14.49
CA SER A 37 0.27 9.17 -15.15
C SER A 37 1.59 8.45 -14.90
N ASN A 38 2.61 8.73 -15.72
CA ASN A 38 3.94 8.14 -15.51
C ASN A 38 4.55 8.54 -14.17
N ALA A 39 4.34 9.77 -13.72
CA ALA A 39 4.80 10.25 -12.42
C ALA A 39 4.11 9.50 -11.26
N GLN A 40 2.81 9.21 -11.39
CA GLN A 40 2.06 8.42 -10.42
C GLN A 40 2.55 6.96 -10.37
N LYS A 41 2.81 6.34 -11.53
CA LYS A 41 3.37 4.98 -11.60
C LYS A 41 4.75 4.90 -10.96
N ALA A 42 5.64 5.84 -11.28
CA ALA A 42 6.97 5.92 -10.68
C ALA A 42 6.87 6.10 -9.16
N PHE A 43 6.00 6.99 -8.69
CA PHE A 43 5.80 7.20 -7.26
C PHE A 43 5.24 5.96 -6.55
N LEU A 44 4.35 5.18 -7.17
CA LEU A 44 3.89 3.91 -6.60
C LEU A 44 5.04 2.91 -6.42
N LEU A 45 5.96 2.84 -7.38
CA LEU A 45 7.15 2.00 -7.25
C LEU A 45 8.09 2.50 -6.15
N ASP A 46 8.25 3.82 -6.00
CA ASP A 46 9.00 4.42 -4.90
C ASP A 46 8.41 4.06 -3.52
N LEU A 47 7.11 3.76 -3.44
CA LEU A 47 6.42 3.38 -2.20
C LEU A 47 6.60 1.90 -1.82
N VAL A 48 7.01 1.02 -2.75
CA VAL A 48 7.13 -0.43 -2.54
C VAL A 48 7.89 -0.80 -1.26
N PRO A 49 9.05 -0.19 -0.94
CA PRO A 49 9.79 -0.52 0.27
C PRO A 49 9.02 -0.23 1.56
N TYR A 50 8.04 0.67 1.54
CA TYR A 50 7.32 1.12 2.73
C TYR A 50 6.03 0.33 2.96
N VAL A 51 5.64 -0.59 2.07
CA VAL A 51 4.41 -1.37 2.22
C VAL A 51 4.62 -2.50 3.22
N GLU A 52 3.91 -2.44 4.34
CA GLU A 52 3.90 -3.46 5.38
C GLU A 52 3.17 -4.73 4.92
N PHE A 53 3.68 -5.87 5.38
CA PHE A 53 3.12 -7.18 5.09
C PHE A 53 1.72 -7.36 5.71
N LYS A 54 0.79 -8.01 4.99
CA LYS A 54 -0.63 -8.24 5.33
C LYS A 54 -1.52 -7.00 5.40
N THR A 55 -1.10 -5.97 6.11
CA THR A 55 -1.92 -4.76 6.34
C THR A 55 -1.91 -3.84 5.12
N ASN A 56 -0.85 -3.89 4.30
CA ASN A 56 -0.65 -3.01 3.15
C ASN A 56 -0.58 -1.51 3.56
N ILE A 57 -0.20 -1.24 4.81
CA ILE A 57 0.02 0.11 5.35
C ILE A 57 1.38 0.62 4.89
N LEU A 58 1.49 1.92 4.64
CA LEU A 58 2.78 2.58 4.49
C LEU A 58 3.38 2.84 5.87
N ILE A 59 4.52 2.22 6.18
CA ILE A 59 5.24 2.36 7.44
C ILE A 59 6.59 3.04 7.26
N GLU A 60 7.08 3.66 8.33
CA GLU A 60 8.47 4.09 8.36
C GLU A 60 9.41 2.87 8.30
N ARG A 61 10.64 3.09 7.85
CA ARG A 61 11.66 2.06 7.67
C ARG A 61 12.95 2.59 8.29
N PRO A 62 13.49 1.95 9.33
CA PRO A 62 14.77 2.34 9.89
C PRO A 62 15.88 2.22 8.83
N GLU A 63 16.89 3.10 8.92
CA GLU A 63 17.98 3.15 7.93
C GLU A 63 18.95 1.98 8.06
N GLU A 64 19.04 1.43 9.26
CA GLU A 64 20.07 0.47 9.65
C GLU A 64 19.59 -0.98 9.55
N ASP A 65 18.28 -1.23 9.65
CA ASP A 65 17.70 -2.57 9.59
C ASP A 65 16.37 -2.59 8.79
N LEU A 66 16.39 -3.18 7.59
CA LEU A 66 15.19 -3.35 6.78
C LEU A 66 14.26 -4.47 7.29
N GLU A 67 14.72 -5.33 8.20
CA GLU A 67 13.92 -6.39 8.80
C GLU A 67 13.05 -5.87 9.95
N GLU A 68 13.48 -4.79 10.61
CA GLU A 68 12.74 -4.11 11.67
C GLU A 68 11.47 -3.44 11.11
N ILE A 69 10.34 -3.76 11.73
CA ILE A 69 9.04 -3.17 11.41
C ILE A 69 8.88 -1.95 12.31
N SER A 70 8.81 -0.76 11.72
CA SER A 70 8.40 0.43 12.44
C SER A 70 6.94 0.33 12.87
N GLU A 71 6.65 0.64 14.13
CA GLU A 71 5.29 0.82 14.62
C GLU A 71 4.62 2.09 14.04
N ASN A 72 5.43 3.04 13.54
CA ASN A 72 4.95 4.31 12.98
C ASN A 72 4.55 4.18 11.51
N ALA A 73 3.35 4.67 11.19
CA ALA A 73 2.90 4.87 9.82
C ALA A 73 3.71 6.00 9.13
N ALA A 74 4.07 5.79 7.87
CA ALA A 74 4.83 6.75 7.08
C ALA A 74 4.00 7.99 6.78
N SER A 75 4.43 9.12 7.34
CA SER A 75 3.85 10.43 7.02
C SER A 75 4.36 10.95 5.66
N PRO A 76 3.63 11.88 5.00
CA PRO A 76 4.14 12.56 3.81
C PRO A 76 5.48 13.28 4.04
N SER A 77 5.72 13.78 5.26
CA SER A 77 6.99 14.42 5.64
C SER A 77 8.14 13.42 5.69
N TYR A 78 7.88 12.26 6.28
CA TYR A 78 8.84 11.17 6.36
C TYR A 78 9.22 10.70 4.95
N LEU A 79 8.23 10.41 4.10
CA LEU A 79 8.45 9.98 2.72
C LEU A 79 9.18 11.05 1.91
N ALA A 80 8.87 12.33 2.11
CA ALA A 80 9.58 13.43 1.46
C ALA A 80 11.07 13.47 1.82
N LYS A 81 11.41 13.30 3.11
CA LYS A 81 12.80 13.21 3.57
C LYS A 81 13.51 12.01 2.94
N LYS A 82 12.89 10.82 2.98
CA LYS A 82 13.48 9.58 2.47
C LYS A 82 13.66 9.56 0.95
N LEU A 83 12.72 10.14 0.22
CA LEU A 83 12.76 10.20 -1.25
C LEU A 83 13.56 11.40 -1.77
N GLY A 84 14.08 12.28 -0.90
CA GLY A 84 14.78 13.51 -1.31
C GLY A 84 13.90 14.47 -2.10
N ARG A 85 12.60 14.55 -1.78
CA ARG A 85 11.60 15.33 -2.50
C ARG A 85 10.97 16.40 -1.60
N GLU A 86 10.44 17.44 -2.23
CA GLU A 86 9.68 18.47 -1.51
C GLU A 86 8.40 17.87 -0.90
N ARG A 87 8.15 18.15 0.37
CA ARG A 87 6.96 17.67 1.10
C ARG A 87 5.66 17.99 0.38
N ALA A 88 5.52 19.20 -0.16
CA ALA A 88 4.29 19.62 -0.85
C ALA A 88 4.01 18.73 -2.07
N LYS A 89 5.05 18.36 -2.84
CA LYS A 89 4.93 17.47 -4.00
C LYS A 89 4.55 16.04 -3.61
N VAL A 90 5.17 15.49 -2.57
CA VAL A 90 4.83 14.15 -2.06
C VAL A 90 3.40 14.13 -1.54
N SER A 91 3.00 15.12 -0.74
CA SER A 91 1.63 15.21 -0.22
C SER A 91 0.60 15.36 -1.34
N LYS A 92 0.89 16.17 -2.37
CA LYS A 92 0.04 16.30 -3.55
C LYS A 92 -0.13 14.95 -4.26
N MET A 93 0.98 14.24 -4.52
CA MET A 93 0.96 12.94 -5.20
C MET A 93 0.17 11.88 -4.43
N MET A 94 0.35 11.81 -3.10
CA MET A 94 -0.41 10.88 -2.25
C MET A 94 -1.91 11.17 -2.30
N ASN A 95 -2.31 12.45 -2.24
CA ASN A 95 -3.71 12.84 -2.33
C ASN A 95 -4.32 12.59 -3.72
N GLU A 96 -3.55 12.76 -4.79
CA GLU A 96 -3.99 12.40 -6.15
C GLU A 96 -4.24 10.89 -6.26
N LEU A 97 -3.31 10.06 -5.79
CA LEU A 97 -3.49 8.60 -5.76
C LEU A 97 -4.66 8.16 -4.88
N MET A 98 -4.94 8.89 -3.79
CA MET A 98 -6.10 8.66 -2.95
C MET A 98 -7.42 8.93 -3.70
N LYS A 99 -7.50 10.03 -4.43
CA LYS A 99 -8.68 10.35 -5.27
C LYS A 99 -8.90 9.31 -6.35
N LEU A 100 -7.82 8.70 -6.86
CA LEU A 100 -7.86 7.60 -7.83
C LEU A 100 -8.17 6.24 -7.19
N GLY A 101 -8.36 6.16 -5.87
CA GLY A 101 -8.64 4.91 -5.17
C GLY A 101 -7.47 3.93 -5.10
N ILE A 102 -6.25 4.39 -5.42
CA ILE A 102 -5.01 3.62 -5.30
C ILE A 102 -4.48 3.63 -3.87
N LEU A 103 -4.61 4.77 -3.19
CA LEU A 103 -4.35 4.92 -1.77
C LEU A 103 -5.65 5.17 -1.00
N ALA A 104 -5.62 4.92 0.29
CA ALA A 104 -6.64 5.37 1.22
C ALA A 104 -5.97 5.88 2.50
N VAL A 105 -6.67 6.73 3.25
CA VAL A 105 -6.18 7.23 4.54
C VAL A 105 -7.21 6.91 5.62
N ALA A 106 -6.73 6.37 6.74
CA ALA A 106 -7.48 6.39 7.99
C ALA A 106 -6.93 7.54 8.84
N GLU A 107 -7.80 8.46 9.25
CA GLU A 107 -7.43 9.54 10.15
C GLU A 107 -7.93 9.22 11.56
N THR A 108 -7.03 9.31 12.54
CA THR A 108 -7.42 9.27 13.96
C THR A 108 -7.07 10.62 14.57
N GLY A 109 -8.06 11.26 15.17
CA GLY A 109 -7.89 12.53 15.88
C GLY A 109 -7.60 12.29 17.36
N MET A 110 -6.62 13.01 17.90
CA MET A 110 -6.37 13.16 19.32
C MET A 110 -6.34 14.65 19.64
N THR A 111 -7.09 15.09 20.64
CA THR A 111 -6.97 16.46 21.15
C THR A 111 -5.95 16.44 22.27
N THR A 112 -4.86 17.19 22.13
CA THR A 112 -3.89 17.37 23.22
C THR A 112 -4.54 18.13 24.39
N GLU A 113 -3.97 18.05 25.59
CA GLU A 113 -4.48 18.79 26.77
C GLU A 113 -4.60 20.31 26.50
N ASP A 114 -3.74 20.86 25.64
CA ASP A 114 -3.78 22.25 25.17
C ASP A 114 -4.87 22.57 24.13
N GLY A 115 -5.78 21.64 23.83
CA GLY A 115 -6.87 21.82 22.86
C GLY A 115 -6.47 21.73 21.38
N ARG A 116 -5.20 21.37 21.06
CA ARG A 116 -4.78 21.16 19.66
C ARG A 116 -5.26 19.82 19.16
N VAL A 117 -5.94 19.82 18.02
CA VAL A 117 -6.33 18.58 17.31
C VAL A 117 -5.11 18.07 16.53
N CYS A 118 -4.52 16.99 17.00
CA CYS A 118 -3.50 16.22 16.30
C CYS A 118 -4.18 15.08 15.53
N THR A 119 -4.05 15.06 14.20
CA THR A 119 -4.51 13.93 13.39
C THR A 119 -3.32 13.06 12.99
N SER A 120 -3.31 11.80 13.42
CA SER A 120 -2.44 10.79 12.83
C SER A 120 -3.14 10.18 11.61
N ARG A 121 -2.35 9.98 10.54
CA ARG A 121 -2.84 9.47 9.26
C ARG A 121 -2.11 8.19 8.92
N THR A 122 -2.88 7.11 8.78
CA THR A 122 -2.37 5.83 8.32
C THR A 122 -2.74 5.67 6.85
N TRP A 123 -1.74 5.55 5.98
CA TRP A 123 -1.94 5.39 4.55
C TRP A 123 -1.93 3.92 4.16
N PHE A 124 -2.92 3.51 3.39
CA PHE A 124 -3.07 2.15 2.88
C PHE A 124 -2.86 2.13 1.38
N VAL A 125 -2.26 1.05 0.88
CA VAL A 125 -2.11 0.77 -0.56
C VAL A 125 -3.15 -0.25 -1.00
N ASN A 126 -3.88 0.05 -2.08
CA ASN A 126 -4.92 -0.85 -2.60
C ASN A 126 -4.33 -2.20 -3.04
N PRO A 127 -4.70 -3.32 -2.38
CA PRO A 127 -4.15 -4.65 -2.70
C PRO A 127 -4.54 -5.16 -4.09
N ASN A 128 -5.60 -4.60 -4.69
CA ASN A 128 -5.95 -4.91 -6.08
C ASN A 128 -4.94 -4.34 -7.09
N ILE A 129 -4.00 -3.48 -6.66
CA ILE A 129 -2.91 -2.95 -7.48
C ILE A 129 -1.58 -3.58 -7.06
N MET A 130 -1.25 -3.45 -5.77
CA MET A 130 -0.01 -3.95 -5.18
C MET A 130 -0.31 -4.61 -3.84
N CYS A 131 0.02 -5.89 -3.70
CA CYS A 131 -0.29 -6.71 -2.54
C CYS A 131 1.00 -7.15 -1.84
N CYS A 132 1.14 -6.87 -0.56
CA CYS A 132 2.23 -7.35 0.28
C CYS A 132 1.71 -8.47 1.19
N SER A 133 1.06 -9.48 0.64
CA SER A 133 0.58 -10.65 1.36
C SER A 133 0.35 -11.82 0.41
N ALA A 134 0.10 -13.01 0.96
CA ALA A 134 -0.54 -14.04 0.15
C ALA A 134 -1.93 -13.54 -0.31
N ARG A 135 -2.38 -14.00 -1.48
CA ARG A 135 -3.62 -13.55 -2.13
C ARG A 135 -4.84 -13.57 -1.21
N ASP A 136 -4.93 -14.59 -0.37
CA ASP A 136 -6.08 -14.84 0.51
C ASP A 136 -5.88 -14.32 1.95
N ASP A 137 -4.77 -13.60 2.20
CA ASP A 137 -4.30 -13.20 3.53
C ASP A 137 -4.18 -11.67 3.68
N VAL A 138 -4.87 -10.91 2.82
CA VAL A 138 -5.01 -9.45 2.97
C VAL A 138 -5.86 -9.17 4.21
N ASP A 139 -5.44 -8.23 5.06
CA ASP A 139 -6.18 -7.86 6.27
C ASP A 139 -7.62 -7.38 5.99
N LYS A 140 -8.57 -7.77 6.85
CA LYS A 140 -10.01 -7.49 6.67
C LYS A 140 -10.33 -5.99 6.74
N ALA A 141 -9.59 -5.19 7.50
CA ALA A 141 -9.79 -3.75 7.52
C ALA A 141 -9.38 -3.14 6.17
N THR A 142 -8.24 -3.55 5.63
CA THR A 142 -7.77 -3.14 4.29
C THR A 142 -8.76 -3.56 3.20
N GLN A 143 -9.28 -4.80 3.27
CA GLN A 143 -10.35 -5.24 2.35
C GLN A 143 -11.59 -4.34 2.42
N ARG A 144 -12.04 -3.97 3.64
CA ARG A 144 -13.20 -3.09 3.84
C ARG A 144 -12.96 -1.70 3.28
N ILE A 145 -11.78 -1.13 3.49
CA ILE A 145 -11.38 0.19 2.96
C ILE A 145 -11.49 0.21 1.43
N PHE A 146 -11.00 -0.84 0.76
CA PHE A 146 -10.96 -0.88 -0.71
C PHE A 146 -12.11 -1.63 -1.38
N ARG A 147 -13.08 -2.18 -0.64
CA ARG A 147 -14.18 -3.01 -1.17
C ARG A 147 -14.95 -2.38 -2.35
N ARG A 148 -15.06 -1.05 -2.36
CA ARG A 148 -15.74 -0.28 -3.40
C ARG A 148 -14.79 0.50 -4.31
N SER A 149 -13.48 0.47 -4.02
CA SER A 149 -12.48 1.18 -4.82
C SER A 149 -12.40 0.56 -6.22
N LEU A 150 -12.20 1.43 -7.22
CA LEU A 150 -12.04 1.06 -8.63
C LEU A 150 -13.16 0.18 -9.21
N LYS A 151 -14.38 0.31 -8.65
CA LYS A 151 -15.62 -0.23 -9.23
C LYS A 151 -16.39 0.89 -9.92
N ASN A 152 -16.79 0.66 -11.17
CA ASN A 152 -17.54 1.60 -12.00
C ASN A 152 -16.91 3.01 -12.09
N PHE A 153 -15.58 3.08 -12.06
CA PHE A 153 -14.85 4.34 -12.09
C PHE A 153 -14.83 4.93 -13.50
N LYS A 154 -14.54 6.23 -13.60
CA LYS A 154 -14.42 6.94 -14.88
C LYS A 154 -12.99 7.42 -15.06
N VAL A 155 -12.56 7.46 -16.32
CA VAL A 155 -11.33 8.14 -16.72
C VAL A 155 -11.68 9.59 -17.07
N GLU A 156 -10.79 10.53 -16.77
CA GLU A 156 -10.98 11.94 -17.12
C GLU A 156 -11.25 12.10 -18.63
N GLY A 157 -12.27 12.91 -18.96
CA GLY A 157 -12.71 13.11 -20.35
C GLY A 157 -13.56 11.97 -20.94
N SER A 158 -13.90 10.91 -20.17
CA SER A 158 -14.73 9.79 -20.63
C SER A 158 -15.97 9.57 -19.75
N SER A 159 -17.11 9.32 -20.38
CA SER A 159 -18.35 8.93 -19.69
C SER A 159 -18.45 7.41 -19.43
N LYS A 160 -17.57 6.62 -20.06
CA LYS A 160 -17.52 5.16 -19.93
C LYS A 160 -17.16 4.77 -18.50
N LYS A 161 -17.90 3.82 -17.95
CA LYS A 161 -17.60 3.20 -16.66
C LYS A 161 -16.63 2.03 -16.86
N HIS A 162 -15.64 1.94 -15.98
CA HIS A 162 -14.60 0.94 -15.98
C HIS A 162 -14.64 0.13 -14.69
N ASN A 163 -14.13 -1.10 -14.75
CA ASN A 163 -13.92 -1.99 -13.61
C ASN A 163 -12.52 -2.60 -13.76
N LEU A 164 -11.87 -2.92 -12.65
CA LEU A 164 -10.66 -3.74 -12.72
C LEU A 164 -10.99 -5.14 -13.29
N PRO A 165 -10.08 -5.72 -14.09
CA PRO A 165 -10.18 -7.11 -14.54
C PRO A 165 -10.30 -8.11 -13.39
N ILE A 166 -9.51 -7.92 -12.33
CA ILE A 166 -9.44 -8.81 -11.17
C ILE A 166 -9.72 -8.02 -9.89
N TYR A 167 -10.48 -8.61 -8.98
CA TYR A 167 -10.56 -8.20 -7.59
C TYR A 167 -10.08 -9.35 -6.70
N LEU A 168 -9.22 -9.06 -5.73
CA LEU A 168 -8.75 -10.05 -4.76
C LEU A 168 -9.82 -10.41 -3.72
N PHE A 169 -10.81 -9.53 -3.51
CA PHE A 169 -11.87 -9.63 -2.50
C PHE A 169 -13.12 -8.81 -2.90
#